data_AF-A0A1M7IMV6-F1
#
_entry.id   AF-A0A1M7IMV6-F1
#
_cell.length_a   1.000
_cell.length_b   1.000
_cell.length_c   1.000
_cell.angle_alpha   90.00
_cell.angle_beta   90.00
_cell.angle_gamma   90.00
#
_symmetry.space_group_name_H-M   'P 1'
#
loop_
_entity.id
_entity.type
_entity.pdbx_description
1 polymer ?
#
loop_
_entity_poly.entity_id
_entity_poly.type
_entity_poly.pdbx_seq_one_letter_code
_entity_poly.pdbx_strand_id
1 'polypeptide(L)'
;MSRTVILILFLIIAKTGLAQKGKDTIVYKLPVVNGKLTYTDSVKVQGHNKAVLDNVAKKWINSYFKYHWADTLSKDKDVRSSVLSWAILEFRAPPNSMRVVYYDYYMRVTIKINCEDGYYTYKISDAYFRPKSNFFNKIVAHPTNADWLIDTYKKKDYGLMHNFDGSTIRYYLSCINTAIINCIVSLNKAMAN
;
A
#
# COMPACT_ATOMS: atom_id res chain seq x y z
N MET A 1 52.69 7.77 -14.89
CA MET A 1 51.50 7.39 -14.09
C MET A 1 51.04 6.01 -14.52
N SER A 2 51.23 5.00 -13.68
CA SER A 2 51.17 3.59 -14.11
C SER A 2 49.73 3.09 -14.27
N ARG A 3 49.53 2.23 -15.30
CA ARG A 3 48.28 1.52 -15.62
C ARG A 3 47.61 0.85 -14.41
N THR A 4 48.38 0.56 -13.36
CA THR A 4 47.93 0.01 -12.09
C THR A 4 46.98 0.92 -11.32
N VAL A 5 47.19 2.24 -11.36
CA VAL A 5 46.36 3.23 -10.65
C VAL A 5 44.95 3.30 -11.25
N ILE A 6 44.85 3.21 -12.58
CA ILE A 6 43.57 3.21 -13.32
C ILE A 6 42.77 1.94 -13.00
N LEU A 7 43.42 0.78 -12.97
CA LEU A 7 42.80 -0.51 -12.62
C LEU A 7 42.24 -0.53 -11.19
N ILE A 8 42.98 0.04 -10.22
CA ILE A 8 42.53 0.15 -8.83
C ILE A 8 41.32 1.08 -8.71
N LEU A 9 41.31 2.22 -9.42
CA LEU A 9 40.16 3.13 -9.48
C LEU A 9 38.91 2.45 -10.07
N PHE A 10 39.05 1.68 -11.15
CA PHE A 10 37.94 0.91 -11.72
C PHE A 10 37.42 -0.18 -10.76
N LEU A 11 38.30 -0.86 -10.03
CA LEU A 11 37.92 -1.86 -9.02
C LEU A 11 37.21 -1.25 -7.81
N ILE A 12 37.64 -0.06 -7.37
CA ILE A 12 36.99 0.68 -6.28
C ILE A 12 35.60 1.16 -6.73
N ILE A 13 35.46 1.74 -7.94
CA ILE A 13 34.18 2.19 -8.50
C ILE A 13 33.21 1.01 -8.68
N ALA A 14 33.70 -0.14 -9.17
CA ALA A 14 32.89 -1.35 -9.31
C ALA A 14 32.44 -1.90 -7.94
N LYS A 15 33.31 -1.88 -6.92
CA LYS A 15 32.95 -2.29 -5.55
C LYS A 15 32.02 -1.30 -4.85
N THR A 16 32.19 0.01 -5.05
CA THR A 16 31.29 1.02 -4.48
C THR A 16 29.92 1.02 -5.17
N GLY A 17 29.85 0.76 -6.48
CA GLY A 17 28.59 0.56 -7.21
C GLY A 17 27.84 -0.70 -6.78
N LEU A 18 28.56 -1.76 -6.37
CA LEU A 18 27.98 -2.99 -5.81
C LEU A 18 27.64 -2.86 -4.31
N ALA A 19 28.35 -2.02 -3.56
CA ALA A 19 28.10 -1.75 -2.14
C ALA A 19 26.93 -0.76 -1.90
N GLN A 20 26.58 0.05 -2.90
CA GLN A 20 25.32 0.80 -2.97
C GLN A 20 24.11 -0.08 -3.37
N LYS A 21 24.19 -1.42 -3.25
CA LYS A 21 23.01 -2.28 -3.15
C LYS A 21 22.26 -1.92 -1.86
N GLY A 22 21.48 -0.85 -1.98
CA GLY A 22 20.92 -0.10 -0.88
C GLY A 22 20.16 -0.97 0.11
N LYS A 23 20.66 -0.98 1.34
CA LYS A 23 19.83 -1.03 2.54
C LYS A 23 18.93 0.22 2.54
N ASP A 24 17.91 0.24 1.68
CA ASP A 24 16.66 0.99 1.89
C ASP A 24 15.62 0.66 0.82
N THR A 25 15.28 -0.62 0.74
CA THR A 25 14.20 -1.05 -0.16
C THR A 25 12.88 -0.93 0.57
N ILE A 26 12.07 0.07 0.20
CA ILE A 26 10.70 0.35 0.68
C ILE A 26 9.90 -0.91 1.04
N VAL A 27 10.04 -1.99 0.26
CA VAL A 27 9.37 -3.29 0.44
C VAL A 27 9.62 -3.93 1.81
N TYR A 28 10.81 -3.76 2.39
CA TYR A 28 11.14 -4.30 3.72
C TYR A 28 10.66 -3.40 4.86
N LYS A 29 10.25 -2.16 4.55
CA LYS A 29 9.64 -1.22 5.51
C LYS A 29 8.11 -1.29 5.51
N LEU A 30 7.51 -1.99 4.54
CA LEU A 30 6.06 -2.16 4.50
C LEU A 30 5.58 -3.00 5.70
N PRO A 31 4.45 -2.64 6.33
CA PRO A 31 3.93 -3.39 7.46
C PRO A 31 3.28 -4.69 6.97
N VAL A 32 4.02 -5.80 7.11
CA VAL A 32 3.59 -7.13 6.66
C VAL A 32 3.37 -8.02 7.88
N VAL A 33 2.15 -8.53 8.03
CA VAL A 33 1.76 -9.45 9.10
C VAL A 33 1.27 -10.74 8.46
N ASN A 34 1.85 -11.89 8.82
CA ASN A 34 1.53 -13.20 8.24
C ASN A 34 1.56 -13.21 6.69
N GLY A 35 2.56 -12.55 6.11
CA GLY A 35 2.73 -12.46 4.66
C GLY A 35 1.79 -11.47 3.95
N LYS A 36 0.92 -10.78 4.69
CA LYS A 36 -0.04 -9.83 4.12
C LYS A 36 0.27 -8.39 4.50
N LEU A 37 0.18 -7.48 3.53
CA LEU A 37 0.26 -6.04 3.75
C LEU A 37 -0.91 -5.59 4.64
N THR A 38 -0.60 -5.19 5.87
CA THR A 38 -1.59 -4.83 6.89
C THR A 38 -1.12 -3.61 7.65
N TYR A 39 -1.83 -2.49 7.50
CA TYR A 39 -1.59 -1.29 8.30
C TYR A 39 -2.52 -1.33 9.49
N THR A 40 -1.96 -1.20 10.69
CA THR A 40 -2.74 -1.16 11.92
C THR A 40 -2.07 -0.26 12.92
N ASP A 41 -2.88 0.47 13.68
CA ASP A 41 -2.41 1.31 14.76
C ASP A 41 -3.54 1.55 15.78
N SER A 42 -3.18 2.08 16.95
CA SER A 42 -4.08 2.53 17.99
C SER A 42 -3.82 4.01 18.28
N VAL A 43 -4.83 4.85 18.04
CA VAL A 43 -4.71 6.31 18.09
C VAL A 43 -5.55 6.86 19.23
N LYS A 44 -4.91 7.57 20.16
CA LYS A 44 -5.60 8.27 21.25
C LYS A 44 -6.23 9.55 20.75
N VAL A 45 -7.48 9.80 21.14
CA VAL A 45 -8.25 11.01 20.82
C VAL A 45 -8.91 11.49 22.11
N GLN A 46 -8.30 12.48 22.77
CA GLN A 46 -8.80 12.99 24.04
C GLN A 46 -10.13 13.73 23.85
N GLY A 47 -11.04 13.62 24.82
CA GLY A 47 -12.29 14.39 24.85
C GLY A 47 -13.43 13.82 24.01
N HIS A 48 -13.23 12.70 23.30
CA HIS A 48 -14.29 12.03 22.55
C HIS A 48 -14.64 10.66 23.17
N ASN A 49 -15.93 10.40 23.33
CA ASN A 49 -16.43 9.09 23.72
C ASN A 49 -16.66 8.19 22.48
N LYS A 50 -16.88 6.90 22.74
CA LYS A 50 -17.10 5.88 21.71
C LYS A 50 -18.18 6.26 20.71
N ALA A 51 -19.34 6.74 21.18
CA ALA A 51 -20.47 7.06 20.31
C ALA A 51 -20.15 8.19 19.32
N VAL A 52 -19.40 9.20 19.77
CA VAL A 52 -18.93 10.30 18.90
C VAL A 52 -17.96 9.75 17.85
N LEU A 53 -16.96 8.98 18.27
CA LEU A 53 -15.96 8.40 17.36
C LEU A 53 -16.60 7.44 16.34
N ASP A 54 -17.57 6.62 16.75
CA ASP A 54 -18.35 5.74 15.87
C ASP A 54 -19.05 6.54 14.77
N ASN A 55 -19.70 7.64 15.14
CA ASN A 55 -20.42 8.50 14.20
C ASN A 55 -19.45 9.18 13.22
N VAL A 56 -18.32 9.69 13.72
CA VAL A 56 -17.27 10.32 12.91
C VAL A 56 -16.67 9.31 11.92
N ALA A 57 -16.33 8.09 12.37
CA ALA A 57 -15.78 7.05 11.50
C ALA A 57 -16.76 6.64 10.38
N LYS A 58 -18.05 6.48 10.70
CA LYS A 58 -19.11 6.19 9.72
C LYS A 58 -19.34 7.34 8.74
N LYS A 59 -19.31 8.59 9.22
CA LYS A 59 -19.41 9.76 8.35
C LYS A 59 -18.19 9.90 7.44
N TRP A 60 -16.99 9.63 7.97
CA TRP A 60 -15.75 9.67 7.20
C TRP A 60 -15.76 8.64 6.06
N ILE A 61 -16.12 7.38 6.33
CA ILE A 61 -16.13 6.36 5.26
C ILE A 61 -17.08 6.75 4.11
N ASN A 62 -18.26 7.28 4.45
CA ASN A 62 -19.29 7.66 3.47
C ASN A 62 -18.94 8.94 2.69
N SER A 63 -18.09 9.82 3.24
CA SER A 63 -17.74 11.10 2.61
C SER A 63 -16.41 11.06 1.87
N TYR A 64 -15.45 10.29 2.36
CA TYR A 64 -14.11 10.23 1.78
C TYR A 64 -14.05 9.34 0.53
N PHE A 65 -14.82 8.24 0.50
CA PHE A 65 -14.76 7.29 -0.59
C PHE A 65 -15.90 7.48 -1.58
N LYS A 66 -15.56 7.64 -2.88
CA LYS A 66 -16.54 7.64 -3.97
C LYS A 66 -17.22 6.28 -4.14
N TYR A 67 -16.45 5.19 -3.98
CA TYR A 67 -16.92 3.82 -4.09
C TYR A 67 -16.52 3.05 -2.83
N HIS A 68 -17.52 2.65 -2.05
CA HIS A 68 -17.35 1.77 -0.89
C HIS A 68 -18.60 0.89 -0.73
N TRP A 69 -18.46 -0.27 -0.07
CA TRP A 69 -19.63 -1.03 0.37
C TRP A 69 -20.06 -0.49 1.74
N ALA A 70 -21.26 0.09 1.81
CA ALA A 70 -21.86 0.65 3.01
C ALA A 70 -22.44 -0.40 3.99
N ASP A 71 -21.76 -1.53 4.22
CA ASP A 71 -22.13 -2.43 5.34
C ASP A 71 -21.56 -1.79 6.62
N THR A 72 -22.11 -0.64 7.01
CA THR A 72 -21.83 0.02 8.30
C THR A 72 -22.41 -0.77 9.49
N LEU A 73 -22.97 -1.97 9.23
CA LEU A 73 -23.35 -2.98 10.22
C LEU A 73 -23.02 -4.38 9.67
N SER A 74 -21.92 -4.95 10.17
CA SER A 74 -21.75 -6.37 10.53
C SER A 74 -22.75 -7.36 9.87
N LYS A 75 -22.49 -7.76 8.62
CA LYS A 75 -22.88 -9.11 8.15
C LYS A 75 -21.85 -10.19 8.53
N ASP A 76 -20.75 -9.76 9.15
CA ASP A 76 -19.74 -10.62 9.76
C ASP A 76 -19.86 -10.54 11.28
N LYS A 77 -19.66 -11.68 11.97
CA LYS A 77 -19.95 -11.92 13.41
C LYS A 77 -19.19 -11.04 14.42
N ASP A 78 -18.53 -9.97 14.00
CA ASP A 78 -17.75 -9.08 14.85
C ASP A 78 -18.51 -7.78 15.17
N VAL A 79 -19.54 -7.94 16.01
CA VAL A 79 -20.51 -6.91 16.46
C VAL A 79 -19.84 -5.68 17.12
N ARG A 80 -18.53 -5.72 17.37
CA ARG A 80 -17.76 -4.68 18.07
C ARG A 80 -17.12 -3.62 17.16
N SER A 81 -17.14 -3.82 15.84
CA SER A 81 -16.45 -2.92 14.92
C SER A 81 -17.35 -1.76 14.50
N SER A 82 -16.89 -0.53 14.70
CA SER A 82 -17.58 0.70 14.28
C SER A 82 -17.73 0.80 12.77
N VAL A 83 -16.70 0.33 12.04
CA VAL A 83 -16.69 0.21 10.58
C VAL A 83 -16.01 -1.12 10.20
N LEU A 84 -16.64 -1.86 9.28
CA LEU A 84 -16.01 -2.92 8.50
C LEU A 84 -16.48 -2.77 7.06
N SER A 85 -15.61 -2.27 6.18
CA SER A 85 -16.00 -1.90 4.82
C SER A 85 -14.92 -2.24 3.81
N TRP A 86 -15.34 -2.51 2.57
CA TRP A 86 -14.45 -2.43 1.43
C TRP A 86 -14.55 -1.05 0.80
N ALA A 87 -13.39 -0.46 0.49
CA ALA A 87 -13.30 0.87 -0.10
C ALA A 87 -12.35 0.87 -1.30
N ILE A 88 -12.58 1.78 -2.25
CA ILE A 88 -11.72 1.96 -3.42
C ILE A 88 -10.82 3.18 -3.22
N LEU A 89 -9.52 2.93 -3.15
CA LEU A 89 -8.46 3.91 -3.30
C LEU A 89 -8.00 3.97 -4.76
N GLU A 90 -7.27 5.02 -5.10
CA GLU A 90 -6.72 5.21 -6.44
C GLU A 90 -5.22 5.50 -6.35
N PHE A 91 -4.48 4.97 -7.31
CA PHE A 91 -3.07 5.30 -7.48
C PHE A 91 -2.69 5.23 -8.95
N ARG A 92 -1.51 5.79 -9.28
CA ARG A 92 -1.00 5.83 -10.65
C ARG A 92 0.34 5.10 -10.74
N ALA A 93 0.46 4.14 -11.67
CA ALA A 93 1.67 3.33 -11.84
C ALA A 93 1.93 2.99 -13.32
N PRO A 94 3.19 2.75 -13.71
CA PRO A 94 3.54 2.32 -15.06
C PRO A 94 3.27 0.83 -15.25
N PRO A 95 2.82 0.37 -16.44
CA PRO A 95 2.48 -1.04 -16.68
C PRO A 95 3.69 -1.98 -16.72
N ASN A 96 4.89 -1.43 -16.94
CA ASN A 96 6.10 -2.19 -17.16
C ASN A 96 7.33 -1.34 -16.78
N SER A 97 8.50 -1.97 -16.87
CA SER A 97 9.80 -1.40 -16.50
C SER A 97 10.23 -0.19 -17.32
N MET A 98 9.66 0.03 -18.52
CA MET A 98 10.06 1.16 -19.37
C MET A 98 9.55 2.51 -18.85
N ARG A 99 8.50 2.52 -18.00
CA ARG A 99 7.91 3.73 -17.37
C ARG A 99 7.53 4.86 -18.35
N VAL A 100 7.33 4.55 -19.63
CA VAL A 100 7.00 5.53 -20.68
C VAL A 100 5.56 6.04 -20.54
N VAL A 101 4.66 5.21 -19.99
CA VAL A 101 3.25 5.52 -19.82
C VAL A 101 2.83 5.17 -18.40
N TYR A 102 1.94 5.97 -17.82
CA TYR A 102 1.40 5.79 -16.48
C TYR A 102 -0.12 5.65 -16.52
N TYR A 103 -0.63 4.61 -15.88
CA TYR A 103 -2.06 4.30 -15.81
C TYR A 103 -2.61 4.49 -14.41
N ASP A 104 -3.88 4.88 -14.36
CA ASP A 104 -4.64 4.94 -13.12
C ASP A 104 -5.18 3.56 -12.77
N TYR A 105 -5.12 3.24 -11.48
CA TYR A 105 -5.57 1.98 -10.90
C TYR A 105 -6.68 2.25 -9.89
N TYR A 106 -7.69 1.38 -9.88
CA TYR A 106 -8.56 1.20 -8.73
C TYR A 106 -7.94 0.17 -7.80
N MET A 107 -7.82 0.50 -6.53
CA MET A 107 -7.34 -0.36 -5.47
C MET A 107 -8.43 -0.59 -4.43
N ARG A 108 -8.97 -1.80 -4.39
CA ARG A 108 -9.84 -2.24 -3.32
C ARG A 108 -9.01 -2.56 -2.09
N VAL A 109 -9.45 -2.04 -0.94
CA VAL A 109 -8.92 -2.35 0.39
C VAL A 109 -10.06 -2.73 1.33
N THR A 110 -9.77 -3.54 2.34
CA THR A 110 -10.63 -3.74 3.51
C THR A 110 -10.21 -2.78 4.60
N ILE A 111 -11.16 -2.03 5.17
CA ILE A 111 -10.95 -1.10 6.28
C ILE A 111 -11.81 -1.55 7.45
N LYS A 112 -11.17 -1.76 8.60
CA LYS A 112 -11.81 -2.03 9.88
C LYS A 112 -11.44 -0.94 10.87
N ILE A 113 -12.41 -0.36 11.55
CA ILE A 113 -12.22 0.64 12.60
C ILE A 113 -13.01 0.19 13.82
N ASN A 114 -12.36 0.18 15.00
CA ASN A 114 -13.03 -0.04 16.28
C ASN A 114 -12.78 1.17 17.16
N CYS A 115 -13.84 1.77 17.68
CA CYS A 115 -13.75 2.92 18.58
C CYS A 115 -14.08 2.51 20.02
N GLU A 116 -13.42 3.18 20.95
CA GLU A 116 -13.66 3.09 22.39
C GLU A 116 -13.53 4.51 22.98
N ASP A 117 -13.82 4.67 24.28
CA ASP A 117 -13.68 5.98 24.91
C ASP A 117 -12.23 6.46 24.89
N GLY A 118 -12.00 7.61 24.25
CA GLY A 118 -10.69 8.26 24.19
C GLY A 118 -9.70 7.68 23.18
N TYR A 119 -10.06 6.67 22.38
CA TYR A 119 -9.19 6.13 21.33
C TYR A 119 -9.93 5.33 20.26
N TYR A 120 -9.26 5.08 19.14
CA TYR A 120 -9.72 4.10 18.14
C TYR A 120 -8.55 3.27 17.62
N THR A 121 -8.88 2.10 17.08
CA THR A 121 -7.95 1.24 16.35
C THR A 121 -8.40 1.14 14.90
N TYR A 122 -7.44 1.02 13.99
CA TYR A 122 -7.75 0.72 12.60
C TYR A 122 -6.93 -0.47 12.09
N LYS A 123 -7.48 -1.13 11.07
CA LYS A 123 -6.79 -2.12 10.25
C LYS A 123 -7.17 -1.90 8.79
N ILE A 124 -6.17 -1.69 7.93
CA ILE A 124 -6.32 -1.62 6.48
C ILE A 124 -5.55 -2.78 5.86
N SER A 125 -6.24 -3.65 5.13
CA SER A 125 -5.68 -4.88 4.54
C SER A 125 -6.27 -5.18 3.17
N ASP A 126 -5.84 -6.29 2.57
CA ASP A 126 -6.43 -6.86 1.35
C ASP A 126 -6.39 -5.91 0.15
N ALA A 127 -5.19 -5.37 -0.13
CA ALA A 127 -4.95 -4.44 -1.22
C ALA A 127 -4.88 -5.14 -2.59
N TYR A 128 -6.03 -5.23 -3.25
CA TYR A 128 -6.17 -5.73 -4.62
C TYR A 128 -6.41 -4.58 -5.58
N PHE A 129 -5.81 -4.61 -6.77
CA PHE A 129 -5.92 -3.50 -7.69
C PHE A 129 -6.01 -3.93 -9.15
N ARG A 130 -6.57 -3.06 -9.97
CA ARG A 130 -6.69 -3.22 -11.42
C ARG A 130 -6.65 -1.86 -12.13
N PRO A 131 -6.20 -1.79 -13.39
CA PRO A 131 -6.27 -0.58 -14.20
C PRO A 131 -7.71 -0.11 -14.32
N LYS A 132 -7.92 1.20 -14.33
CA LYS A 132 -9.26 1.78 -14.60
C LYS A 132 -9.70 1.53 -16.05
N SER A 133 -8.76 1.40 -16.96
CA SER A 133 -9.02 1.13 -18.38
C SER A 133 -9.36 -0.34 -18.62
N ASN A 134 -10.56 -0.58 -19.14
CA ASN A 134 -11.02 -1.92 -19.55
C ASN A 134 -10.15 -2.53 -20.66
N PHE A 135 -9.57 -1.70 -21.53
CA PHE A 135 -8.65 -2.16 -22.56
C PHE A 135 -7.38 -2.73 -21.92
N PHE A 136 -6.70 -1.96 -21.07
CA PHE A 136 -5.48 -2.41 -20.41
C PHE A 136 -5.71 -3.62 -19.50
N ASN A 137 -6.86 -3.67 -18.82
CA ASN A 137 -7.22 -4.83 -18.01
C ASN A 137 -7.32 -6.13 -18.85
N LYS A 138 -7.67 -6.03 -20.14
CA LYS A 138 -7.79 -7.20 -21.03
C LYS A 138 -6.48 -7.56 -21.74
N ILE A 139 -5.68 -6.57 -22.12
CA ILE A 139 -4.59 -6.76 -23.09
C ILE A 139 -3.18 -6.63 -22.51
N VAL A 140 -3.02 -6.09 -21.29
CA VAL A 140 -1.71 -5.89 -20.67
C VAL A 140 -1.61 -6.72 -19.40
N ALA A 141 -0.58 -7.57 -19.30
CA ALA A 141 -0.25 -8.24 -18.06
C ALA A 141 0.15 -7.20 -17.00
N HIS A 142 -0.47 -7.25 -15.83
CA HIS A 142 -0.26 -6.30 -14.75
C HIS A 142 -0.43 -6.99 -13.40
N PRO A 143 0.28 -6.56 -12.35
CA PRO A 143 0.03 -7.09 -11.02
C PRO A 143 -1.36 -6.67 -10.55
N THR A 144 -1.97 -7.51 -9.71
CA THR A 144 -3.32 -7.27 -9.19
C THR A 144 -3.39 -7.35 -7.66
N ASN A 145 -2.28 -7.70 -7.00
CA ASN A 145 -2.25 -7.97 -5.57
C ASN A 145 -0.92 -7.46 -4.97
N ALA A 146 -1.02 -6.66 -3.90
CA ALA A 146 0.14 -6.14 -3.18
C ALA A 146 0.93 -7.25 -2.47
N ASP A 147 0.25 -8.25 -1.91
CA ASP A 147 0.88 -9.37 -1.20
C ASP A 147 1.74 -10.21 -2.15
N TRP A 148 1.21 -10.49 -3.34
CA TRP A 148 1.95 -11.17 -4.41
C TRP A 148 3.21 -10.40 -4.80
N LEU A 149 3.08 -9.07 -5.01
CA LEU A 149 4.23 -8.21 -5.31
C LEU A 149 5.31 -8.25 -4.22
N ILE A 150 4.91 -8.21 -2.94
CA ILE A 150 5.83 -8.30 -1.81
C ILE A 150 6.54 -9.66 -1.79
N ASP A 151 5.81 -10.75 -2.00
CA ASP A 151 6.35 -12.11 -2.01
C ASP A 151 7.34 -12.32 -3.17
N THR A 152 6.94 -11.96 -4.40
CA THR A 152 7.81 -11.98 -5.59
C THR A 152 9.09 -11.19 -5.35
N TYR A 153 8.97 -9.99 -4.74
CA TYR A 153 10.13 -9.16 -4.44
C TYR A 153 11.08 -9.82 -3.43
N LYS A 154 10.54 -10.35 -2.33
CA LYS A 154 11.33 -10.96 -1.25
C LYS A 154 12.00 -12.27 -1.67
N LYS A 155 11.31 -13.10 -2.45
CA LYS A 155 11.85 -14.35 -3.01
C LYS A 155 12.87 -14.13 -4.12
N LYS A 156 12.97 -12.89 -4.62
CA LYS A 156 13.75 -12.54 -5.81
C LYS A 156 13.36 -13.35 -7.04
N ASP A 157 12.09 -13.74 -7.12
CA ASP A 157 11.54 -14.54 -8.20
C ASP A 157 11.17 -13.64 -9.40
N TYR A 158 12.16 -12.91 -9.89
CA TYR A 158 12.04 -12.00 -11.04
C TYR A 158 12.45 -12.69 -12.34
N GLY A 159 12.32 -14.03 -12.41
CA GLY A 159 12.89 -14.87 -13.48
C GLY A 159 12.65 -14.33 -14.90
N LEU A 160 13.44 -14.80 -15.87
CA LEU A 160 13.45 -14.34 -17.28
C LEU A 160 12.07 -14.27 -17.97
N MET A 161 11.04 -14.91 -17.41
CA MET A 161 9.66 -14.94 -17.93
C MET A 161 8.64 -14.12 -17.11
N HIS A 162 9.05 -13.44 -16.04
CA HIS A 162 8.15 -12.58 -15.26
C HIS A 162 8.19 -11.14 -15.78
N ASN A 163 7.04 -10.59 -16.17
CA ASN A 163 6.88 -9.26 -16.79
C ASN A 163 7.26 -8.07 -15.88
N PHE A 164 7.79 -8.29 -14.67
CA PHE A 164 8.04 -7.24 -13.66
C PHE A 164 9.41 -7.37 -13.01
N ASP A 165 10.28 -6.40 -13.27
CA ASP A 165 11.54 -6.29 -12.54
C ASP A 165 11.33 -5.76 -11.10
N GLY A 166 12.32 -5.98 -10.22
CA GLY A 166 12.26 -5.50 -8.84
C GLY A 166 12.17 -3.97 -8.71
N SER A 167 12.53 -3.20 -9.75
CA SER A 167 12.37 -1.73 -9.76
C SER A 167 10.90 -1.33 -9.92
N THR A 168 10.17 -2.07 -10.75
CA THR A 168 8.76 -1.85 -11.08
C THR A 168 7.92 -2.29 -9.90
N ILE A 169 8.20 -3.46 -9.32
CA ILE A 169 7.54 -3.92 -8.09
C ILE A 169 7.68 -2.89 -6.95
N ARG A 170 8.90 -2.37 -6.72
CA ARG A 170 9.13 -1.30 -5.73
C ARG A 170 8.27 -0.07 -6.01
N TYR A 171 8.16 0.33 -7.27
CA TYR A 171 7.37 1.49 -7.65
C TYR A 171 5.88 1.29 -7.34
N TYR A 172 5.30 0.16 -7.75
CA TYR A 172 3.90 -0.18 -7.44
C TYR A 172 3.66 -0.16 -5.92
N LEU A 173 4.51 -0.83 -5.16
CA LEU A 173 4.39 -0.90 -3.71
C LEU A 173 4.55 0.48 -3.04
N SER A 174 5.38 1.37 -3.59
CA SER A 174 5.50 2.75 -3.13
C SER A 174 4.22 3.56 -3.38
N CYS A 175 3.61 3.41 -4.56
CA CYS A 175 2.34 4.08 -4.89
C CYS A 175 1.19 3.57 -4.02
N ILE A 176 1.11 2.25 -3.80
CA ILE A 176 0.13 1.60 -2.91
C ILE A 176 0.30 2.11 -1.48
N ASN A 177 1.54 2.11 -0.97
CA ASN A 177 1.85 2.64 0.36
C ASN A 177 1.43 4.10 0.50
N THR A 178 1.75 4.94 -0.49
CA THR A 178 1.38 6.36 -0.48
C THR A 178 -0.13 6.55 -0.43
N ALA A 179 -0.88 5.79 -1.24
CA ALA A 179 -2.35 5.86 -1.25
C ALA A 179 -2.97 5.44 0.10
N ILE A 180 -2.44 4.38 0.73
CA ILE A 180 -2.92 3.91 2.04
C ILE A 180 -2.53 4.90 3.15
N ILE A 181 -1.31 5.43 3.16
CA ILE A 181 -0.88 6.44 4.14
C ILE A 181 -1.75 7.70 4.03
N ASN A 182 -2.04 8.18 2.82
CA ASN A 182 -2.94 9.33 2.64
C ASN A 182 -4.36 9.04 3.17
N CYS A 183 -4.86 7.82 2.98
CA CYS A 183 -6.12 7.36 3.58
C CYS A 183 -6.07 7.41 5.11
N ILE A 184 -4.98 6.94 5.72
CA ILE A 184 -4.78 6.97 7.18
C ILE A 184 -4.72 8.41 7.69
N VAL A 185 -4.00 9.30 7.00
CA VAL A 185 -3.94 10.73 7.35
C VAL A 185 -5.33 11.37 7.29
N SER A 186 -6.13 11.05 6.27
CA SER A 186 -7.53 11.50 6.16
C SER A 186 -8.39 11.00 7.34
N LEU A 187 -8.26 9.70 7.69
CA LEU A 187 -8.95 9.12 8.84
C LEU A 187 -8.55 9.85 10.13
N ASN A 188 -7.25 9.98 10.40
CA ASN A 188 -6.74 10.61 11.62
C ASN A 188 -7.21 12.07 11.73
N LYS A 189 -7.24 12.80 10.61
CA LYS A 189 -7.79 14.16 10.57
C LYS A 189 -9.29 14.16 10.89
N ALA A 190 -10.06 13.22 10.35
CA ALA A 190 -11.49 13.14 10.63
C ALA A 190 -11.76 12.82 12.11
N MET A 191 -11.04 11.84 12.68
CA MET A 191 -11.22 11.38 14.06
C MET A 191 -10.78 12.39 15.12
N ALA A 192 -9.95 13.37 14.76
CA ALA A 192 -9.49 14.43 15.66
C ALA A 192 -10.44 15.65 15.74
N ASN A 193 -11.45 15.74 14.88
CA ASN A 193 -12.47 16.81 14.87
C ASN A 193 -13.80 16.29 15.42
#